data_AF-A0AAD5UDE8-F1
#
_entry.id   AF-A0AAD5UDE8-F1
#
_cell.length_a   1.000
_cell.length_b   1.000
_cell.length_c   1.000
_cell.angle_alpha   90.00
_cell.angle_beta   90.00
_cell.angle_gamma   90.00
#
_symmetry.space_group_name_H-M   'P 1'
#
loop_
_entity.id
_entity.type
_entity.pdbx_description
1 polymer ?
#
loop_
_entity_poly.entity_id
_entity_poly.type
_entity_poly.pdbx_seq_one_letter_code
_entity_poly.pdbx_strand_id
1 'polypeptide(L)'
;MNVTLEGIVFKQMKLKPNILDEITRQLWIQKPPQKDSFVSDDDYYVIEDESGRVVLEGDLQELFTGMVVGLIGYETKEGKFNVKEIVYPTLSIPPAVQCDAWIAIVSGIQVRDDDLATSLLADYLTGEIFDETVQRVIVAGNSFQENQEVIEKNRFGSKVSIYNNQPLLELDDWLTAVASLIPVDLMPGTKDPCPQILPQQPIHKSMFKTCNYSSFTTTTNPYSFSLNQTDILVTSGQNIADMAHFTTLSPMDIAKQTLKSGIVCPTSPDTLWSFPTDLFCLDQLPHLYIIGNQAKFETCKLGDSMIIMVPDFSKTKEVVLVNLNGQVKTVCFDV
;
A
#
# COMPACT_ATOMS: atom_id res chain seq x y z
N MET A 1 1.38 -33.10 -25.15
CA MET A 1 1.61 -31.88 -25.95
C MET A 1 1.62 -30.73 -24.98
N ASN A 2 2.59 -29.82 -25.05
CA ASN A 2 2.54 -28.63 -24.22
C ASN A 2 1.58 -27.62 -24.88
N VAL A 3 0.73 -27.01 -24.08
CA VAL A 3 -0.26 -26.00 -24.47
C VAL A 3 0.04 -24.74 -23.68
N THR A 4 -0.21 -23.59 -24.29
CA THR A 4 -0.11 -22.28 -23.63
C THR A 4 -1.51 -21.73 -23.41
N LEU A 5 -1.78 -21.25 -22.20
CA LEU A 5 -2.99 -20.51 -21.85
C LEU A 5 -2.59 -19.08 -21.47
N GLU A 6 -3.45 -18.12 -21.79
CA GLU A 6 -3.33 -16.73 -21.36
C GLU A 6 -4.69 -16.33 -20.78
N GLY A 7 -4.68 -15.66 -19.64
CA GLY A 7 -5.92 -15.27 -19.00
C GLY A 7 -5.71 -14.71 -17.60
N ILE A 8 -6.84 -14.49 -16.93
CA ILE A 8 -6.91 -13.94 -15.58
C ILE A 8 -6.97 -15.10 -14.60
N VAL A 9 -6.11 -15.08 -13.59
CA VAL A 9 -6.13 -16.07 -12.52
C VAL A 9 -7.21 -15.68 -11.51
N PHE A 10 -7.95 -16.68 -11.06
CA PHE A 10 -8.89 -16.58 -9.96
C PHE A 10 -8.60 -17.68 -8.93
N LYS A 11 -8.31 -17.28 -7.69
CA LYS A 11 -8.16 -18.20 -6.56
C LYS A 11 -9.51 -18.36 -5.86
N GLN A 12 -10.14 -19.52 -6.04
CA GLN A 12 -11.34 -19.85 -5.29
C GLN A 12 -10.94 -20.27 -3.88
N MET A 13 -11.36 -19.49 -2.89
CA MET A 13 -11.03 -19.72 -1.49
C MET A 13 -12.25 -20.15 -0.69
N LYS A 14 -12.12 -21.20 0.10
CA LYS A 14 -13.24 -21.75 0.90
C LYS A 14 -13.62 -20.85 2.08
N LEU A 15 -12.65 -20.18 2.68
CA LEU A 15 -12.85 -19.37 3.88
C LEU A 15 -13.15 -17.90 3.59
N LYS A 16 -13.04 -17.46 2.32
CA LYS A 16 -13.31 -16.09 1.90
C LYS A 16 -14.77 -15.73 2.23
N PRO A 17 -15.05 -14.57 2.84
CA PRO A 17 -16.40 -14.17 3.19
C PRO A 17 -17.27 -14.01 1.95
N ASN A 18 -18.52 -14.46 2.06
CA ASN A 18 -19.52 -14.35 1.01
C ASN A 18 -20.72 -13.55 1.54
N ILE A 19 -20.95 -12.39 0.93
CA ILE A 19 -22.03 -11.48 1.33
C ILE A 19 -23.40 -12.16 1.22
N LEU A 20 -23.62 -13.03 0.23
CA LEU A 20 -24.90 -13.74 0.07
C LEU A 20 -25.17 -14.72 1.22
N ASP A 21 -24.12 -15.37 1.74
CA ASP A 21 -24.24 -16.24 2.90
C ASP A 21 -24.57 -15.43 4.17
N GLU A 22 -23.96 -14.25 4.32
CA GLU A 22 -24.24 -13.34 5.43
C GLU A 22 -25.67 -12.79 5.39
N ILE A 23 -26.15 -12.42 4.20
CA ILE A 23 -27.54 -12.00 3.96
C ILE A 23 -28.51 -13.12 4.32
N THR A 24 -28.25 -14.33 3.86
CA THR A 24 -29.10 -15.49 4.13
C THR A 24 -29.18 -15.82 5.62
N ARG A 25 -28.11 -15.58 6.37
CA ARG A 25 -28.04 -15.85 7.83
C ARG A 25 -28.56 -14.72 8.70
N GLN A 26 -29.01 -13.59 8.14
CA GLN A 26 -29.44 -12.40 8.88
C GLN A 26 -28.39 -11.88 9.88
N LEU A 27 -27.10 -12.13 9.62
CA LEU A 27 -25.99 -11.80 10.53
C LEU A 27 -25.56 -10.32 10.47
N TRP A 28 -26.36 -9.43 9.88
CA TRP A 28 -26.00 -8.02 9.63
C TRP A 28 -25.69 -7.22 10.90
N ILE A 29 -26.03 -7.75 12.08
CA ILE A 29 -25.96 -7.07 13.36
C ILE A 29 -24.57 -7.19 14.00
N GLN A 30 -23.76 -8.20 13.63
CA GLN A 30 -22.40 -8.35 14.17
C GLN A 30 -21.39 -8.39 13.04
N LYS A 31 -20.44 -7.44 13.08
CA LYS A 31 -19.27 -7.46 12.21
C LYS A 31 -18.57 -8.81 12.42
N PRO A 32 -18.44 -9.66 11.39
CA PRO A 32 -17.77 -10.94 11.56
C PRO A 32 -16.35 -10.72 12.09
N PRO A 33 -15.82 -11.63 12.92
CA PRO A 33 -14.47 -11.50 13.43
C PRO A 33 -13.50 -11.41 12.25
N GLN A 34 -12.68 -10.37 12.25
CA GLN A 34 -11.65 -10.18 11.24
C GLN A 34 -10.68 -11.35 11.35
N LYS A 35 -10.62 -12.19 10.31
CA LYS A 35 -9.65 -13.27 10.24
C LYS A 35 -8.35 -12.73 9.68
N ASP A 36 -7.24 -13.16 10.27
CA ASP A 36 -5.92 -12.79 9.80
C ASP A 36 -5.55 -13.47 8.47
N SER A 37 -6.17 -14.62 8.16
CA SER A 37 -5.98 -15.36 6.92
C SER A 37 -7.23 -16.10 6.47
N PHE A 38 -7.41 -16.21 5.16
CA PHE A 38 -8.47 -16.96 4.50
C PHE A 38 -7.96 -18.17 3.70
N VAL A 39 -6.67 -18.51 3.84
CA VAL A 39 -6.06 -19.63 3.13
C VAL A 39 -6.56 -20.96 3.69
N SER A 40 -6.88 -21.89 2.80
CA SER A 40 -7.27 -23.26 3.13
C SER A 40 -6.64 -24.27 2.17
N ASP A 41 -6.39 -25.49 2.65
CA ASP A 41 -5.92 -26.61 1.80
C ASP A 41 -6.95 -27.01 0.72
N ASP A 42 -8.21 -26.60 0.89
CA ASP A 42 -9.30 -26.81 -0.09
C ASP A 42 -9.36 -25.72 -1.18
N ASP A 43 -8.47 -24.72 -1.12
CA ASP A 43 -8.42 -23.65 -2.12
C ASP A 43 -7.88 -24.18 -3.45
N TYR A 44 -8.39 -23.65 -4.56
CA TYR A 44 -7.93 -24.02 -5.90
C TYR A 44 -7.87 -22.82 -6.83
N TYR A 45 -7.06 -22.95 -7.88
CA TYR A 45 -6.84 -21.91 -8.87
C TYR A 45 -7.57 -22.24 -10.16
N VAL A 46 -8.06 -21.21 -10.81
CA VAL A 46 -8.71 -21.26 -12.12
C VAL A 46 -8.09 -20.18 -12.99
N ILE A 47 -7.89 -20.47 -14.27
CA ILE A 47 -7.62 -19.44 -15.27
C ILE A 47 -8.89 -19.19 -16.09
N GLU A 48 -9.19 -17.92 -16.34
CA GLU A 48 -10.37 -17.45 -17.05
C GLU A 48 -9.97 -16.55 -18.22
N ASP A 49 -10.59 -16.79 -19.38
CA ASP A 49 -10.53 -15.93 -20.55
C ASP A 49 -11.96 -15.68 -21.10
N GLU A 50 -12.08 -15.09 -22.29
CA GLU A 50 -13.38 -14.84 -22.93
C GLU A 50 -14.15 -16.12 -23.31
N SER A 51 -13.46 -17.26 -23.38
CA SER A 51 -14.01 -18.54 -23.84
C SER A 51 -14.49 -19.44 -22.69
N GLY A 52 -13.86 -19.36 -21.52
CA GLY A 52 -14.26 -20.16 -20.38
C GLY A 52 -13.24 -20.19 -19.23
N ARG A 53 -13.36 -21.24 -18.41
CA ARG A 53 -12.60 -21.42 -17.17
C ARG A 53 -11.99 -22.81 -17.11
N VAL A 54 -10.73 -22.90 -16.70
CA VAL A 54 -10.02 -24.16 -16.51
C VAL A 54 -9.36 -24.21 -15.14
N VAL A 55 -9.55 -25.31 -14.40
CA VAL A 55 -8.92 -25.54 -13.10
C VAL A 55 -7.44 -25.86 -13.29
N LEU A 56 -6.59 -25.20 -12.51
CA LEU A 56 -5.15 -25.35 -12.56
C LEU A 56 -4.65 -26.32 -11.48
N GLU A 57 -3.61 -27.09 -11.82
CA GLU A 57 -2.85 -27.94 -10.89
C GLU A 57 -1.35 -27.62 -11.00
N GLY A 58 -0.64 -27.64 -9.87
CA GLY A 58 0.79 -27.35 -9.81
C GLY A 58 1.16 -26.54 -8.57
N ASP A 59 2.39 -26.01 -8.55
CA ASP A 59 2.79 -25.03 -7.55
C ASP A 59 2.38 -23.63 -8.02
N LEU A 60 1.33 -23.09 -7.39
CA LEU A 60 0.63 -21.88 -7.82
C LEU A 60 0.53 -20.85 -6.69
N GLN A 61 1.31 -21.02 -5.61
CA GLN A 61 1.23 -20.18 -4.41
C GLN A 61 1.57 -18.70 -4.68
N GLU A 62 2.27 -18.44 -5.78
CA GLU A 62 2.66 -17.10 -6.21
C GLU A 62 1.61 -16.35 -7.03
N LEU A 63 0.52 -17.02 -7.43
CA LEU A 63 -0.54 -16.40 -8.20
C LEU A 63 -1.62 -15.82 -7.28
N PHE A 64 -2.12 -14.64 -7.64
CA PHE A 64 -3.21 -13.98 -6.95
C PHE A 64 -4.40 -13.81 -7.88
N THR A 65 -5.60 -13.74 -7.30
CA THR A 65 -6.80 -13.36 -8.04
C THR A 65 -6.58 -12.02 -8.75
N GLY A 66 -6.99 -11.95 -10.02
CA GLY A 66 -6.91 -10.77 -10.87
C GLY A 66 -5.57 -10.59 -11.59
N MET A 67 -4.57 -11.45 -11.37
CA MET A 67 -3.35 -11.43 -12.15
C MET A 67 -3.58 -11.94 -13.57
N VAL A 68 -3.00 -11.23 -14.54
CA VAL A 68 -2.94 -11.67 -15.94
C VAL A 68 -1.60 -12.34 -16.19
N VAL A 69 -1.61 -13.62 -16.56
CA VAL A 69 -0.39 -14.42 -16.78
C VAL A 69 -0.53 -15.36 -17.97
N GLY A 70 0.60 -15.72 -18.57
CA GLY A 70 0.70 -16.86 -19.47
C GLY A 70 1.08 -18.12 -18.69
N LEU A 71 0.49 -19.27 -19.03
CA LEU A 71 0.79 -20.56 -18.41
C LEU A 71 1.18 -21.56 -19.50
N ILE A 72 2.32 -22.23 -19.33
CA ILE A 72 2.73 -23.34 -20.19
C ILE A 72 2.54 -24.64 -19.42
N GLY A 73 1.83 -25.59 -20.02
CA GLY A 73 1.42 -26.80 -19.32
C GLY A 73 0.80 -27.84 -20.23
N TYR A 74 -0.01 -28.74 -19.67
CA TYR A 74 -0.75 -29.73 -20.44
C TYR A 74 -2.07 -30.09 -19.77
N GLU A 75 -3.05 -30.46 -20.59
CA GLU A 75 -4.35 -30.94 -20.11
C GLU A 75 -4.22 -32.34 -19.50
N THR A 76 -4.84 -32.55 -18.35
CA THR A 76 -4.95 -33.85 -17.68
C THR A 76 -6.19 -34.59 -18.17
N LYS A 77 -6.28 -35.90 -17.91
CA LYS A 77 -7.45 -36.71 -18.28
C LYS A 77 -8.74 -36.28 -17.58
N GLU A 78 -8.63 -35.50 -16.51
CA GLU A 78 -9.75 -34.99 -15.71
C GLU A 78 -10.27 -33.63 -16.21
N GLY A 79 -9.70 -33.09 -17.30
CA GLY A 79 -10.06 -31.77 -17.84
C GLY A 79 -9.48 -30.60 -17.05
N LYS A 80 -8.44 -30.84 -16.23
CA LYS A 80 -7.67 -29.80 -15.53
C LYS A 80 -6.39 -29.50 -16.30
N PHE A 81 -5.75 -28.39 -15.96
CA PHE A 81 -4.51 -27.97 -16.59
C PHE A 81 -3.34 -28.06 -15.62
N ASN A 82 -2.39 -28.94 -15.89
CA ASN A 82 -1.17 -29.05 -15.10
C ASN A 82 -0.14 -28.02 -15.59
N VAL A 83 0.15 -27.03 -14.74
CA VAL A 83 1.05 -25.93 -15.02
C VAL A 83 2.50 -26.38 -14.81
N LYS A 84 3.33 -26.17 -15.83
CA LYS A 84 4.79 -26.40 -15.76
C LYS A 84 5.57 -25.11 -15.56
N GLU A 85 5.11 -24.02 -16.15
CA GLU A 85 5.81 -22.74 -16.15
C GLU A 85 4.79 -21.59 -16.17
N ILE A 86 5.06 -20.56 -15.38
CA ILE A 86 4.32 -19.29 -15.33
C ILE A 86 5.13 -18.24 -16.07
N VAL A 87 4.49 -17.57 -17.02
CA VAL A 87 5.07 -16.52 -17.86
C VAL A 87 4.43 -15.19 -17.48
N TYR A 88 5.27 -14.25 -17.03
CA TYR A 88 4.87 -12.91 -16.63
C TYR A 88 5.04 -11.90 -17.77
N PRO A 89 4.32 -10.76 -17.75
CA PRO A 89 4.55 -9.69 -18.71
C PRO A 89 5.99 -9.18 -18.64
N THR A 90 6.57 -8.87 -19.80
CA THR A 90 7.91 -8.28 -19.87
C THR A 90 7.80 -6.76 -19.83
N LEU A 91 8.10 -6.18 -18.66
CA LEU A 91 8.10 -4.74 -18.45
C LEU A 91 9.52 -4.19 -18.42
N SER A 92 9.75 -3.08 -19.12
CA SER A 92 11.03 -2.37 -19.10
C SER A 92 11.08 -1.35 -17.97
N ILE A 93 12.29 -1.09 -17.48
CA ILE A 93 12.56 0.04 -16.59
C ILE A 93 13.05 1.22 -17.44
N PRO A 94 12.57 2.45 -17.20
CA PRO A 94 13.04 3.63 -17.92
C PRO A 94 14.53 3.90 -17.65
N PRO A 95 15.25 4.61 -18.53
CA PRO A 95 16.62 4.99 -18.23
C PRO A 95 16.67 6.06 -17.12
N ALA A 96 17.31 5.75 -16.00
CA ALA A 96 17.57 6.72 -14.93
C ALA A 96 18.85 7.54 -15.18
N VAL A 97 18.83 8.80 -14.73
CA VAL A 97 20.04 9.61 -14.56
C VAL A 97 20.55 9.44 -13.14
N GLN A 98 21.83 9.15 -12.97
CA GLN A 98 22.43 9.13 -11.65
C GLN A 98 22.39 10.53 -11.04
N CYS A 99 21.69 10.66 -9.91
CA CYS A 99 21.50 11.90 -9.20
C CYS A 99 21.67 11.62 -7.71
N ASP A 100 22.63 12.29 -7.07
CA ASP A 100 22.84 12.18 -5.63
C ASP A 100 21.85 13.11 -4.91
N ALA A 101 20.64 12.58 -4.69
CA ALA A 101 19.52 13.29 -4.10
C ALA A 101 18.79 12.37 -3.13
N TRP A 102 18.54 12.84 -1.92
CA TRP A 102 17.84 12.08 -0.88
C TRP A 102 16.38 12.52 -0.79
N ILE A 103 15.49 11.54 -0.64
CA ILE A 103 14.11 11.75 -0.22
C ILE A 103 13.89 11.06 1.12
N ALA A 104 13.05 11.65 1.97
CA ALA A 104 12.63 11.05 3.23
C ALA A 104 11.23 10.47 3.07
N ILE A 105 11.00 9.27 3.57
CA ILE A 105 9.69 8.62 3.58
C ILE A 105 9.33 8.24 5.00
N VAL A 106 8.17 8.69 5.43
CA VAL A 106 7.53 8.33 6.69
C VAL A 106 6.14 7.78 6.39
N SER A 107 5.72 6.75 7.11
CA SER A 107 4.36 6.19 7.00
C SER A 107 3.79 5.95 8.39
N GLY A 108 2.48 6.04 8.57
CA GLY A 108 1.90 5.81 9.90
C GLY A 108 2.34 6.83 10.94
N ILE A 109 2.61 8.09 10.56
CA ILE A 109 3.23 9.08 11.46
C ILE A 109 2.38 9.33 12.71
N GLN A 110 1.05 9.39 12.56
CA GLN A 110 0.08 9.57 13.66
C GLN A 110 0.58 10.61 14.68
N VAL A 111 0.76 11.86 14.21
CA VAL A 111 1.35 12.95 15.01
C VAL A 111 0.57 13.12 16.31
N ARG A 112 1.30 13.32 17.42
CA ARG A 112 0.76 13.59 18.75
C ARG A 112 1.62 14.62 19.46
N ASP A 113 1.00 15.54 20.18
CA ASP A 113 1.70 16.59 20.94
C ASP A 113 2.63 16.02 22.04
N ASP A 114 2.33 14.83 22.58
CA ASP A 114 3.12 14.19 23.64
C ASP A 114 4.25 13.29 23.11
N ASP A 115 4.35 13.10 21.79
CA ASP A 115 5.28 12.16 21.17
C ASP A 115 6.56 12.86 20.72
N LEU A 116 7.58 12.82 21.59
CA LEU A 116 8.88 13.44 21.34
C LEU A 116 9.52 12.97 20.02
N ALA A 117 9.28 11.73 19.59
CA ALA A 117 9.84 11.20 18.36
C ALA A 117 9.34 11.95 17.11
N THR A 118 8.08 12.41 17.10
CA THR A 118 7.53 13.20 15.98
C THR A 118 8.15 14.61 15.92
N SER A 119 8.43 15.19 17.09
CA SER A 119 9.13 16.48 17.21
C SER A 119 10.60 16.34 16.75
N LEU A 120 11.31 15.32 17.23
CA LEU A 120 12.70 15.05 16.81
C LEU A 120 12.81 14.76 15.32
N LEU A 121 11.82 14.09 14.73
CA LEU A 121 11.75 13.91 13.28
C LEU A 121 11.60 15.24 12.55
N ALA A 122 10.78 16.17 13.04
CA ALA A 122 10.66 17.50 12.45
C ALA A 122 12.00 18.24 12.52
N ASP A 123 12.65 18.29 13.70
CA ASP A 123 13.94 18.95 13.91
C ASP A 123 15.05 18.33 13.04
N TYR A 124 15.00 17.01 12.85
CA TYR A 124 15.89 16.28 11.97
C TYR A 124 15.70 16.68 10.50
N LEU A 125 14.46 16.78 10.03
CA LEU A 125 14.14 17.15 8.65
C LEU A 125 14.40 18.64 8.38
N THR A 126 14.21 19.53 9.35
CA THR A 126 14.48 20.96 9.19
C THR A 126 15.99 21.30 9.21
N GLY A 127 16.85 20.31 9.43
CA GLY A 127 18.31 20.46 9.34
C GLY A 127 18.95 20.98 10.63
N GLU A 128 18.25 20.93 11.76
CA GLU A 128 18.87 21.24 13.06
C GLU A 128 19.87 20.14 13.49
N ILE A 129 19.71 18.92 12.95
CA ILE A 129 20.43 17.71 13.39
C ILE A 129 21.20 17.03 12.23
N PHE A 130 20.94 17.35 10.96
CA PHE A 130 21.36 16.54 9.81
C PHE A 130 22.09 17.31 8.68
N ASP A 131 23.14 16.68 8.12
CA ASP A 131 24.02 17.26 7.08
C ASP A 131 23.64 16.86 5.63
N GLU A 132 22.88 15.78 5.37
CA GLU A 132 22.52 15.41 3.98
C GLU A 132 21.26 16.18 3.55
N THR A 133 21.31 16.79 2.35
CA THR A 133 20.20 17.59 1.84
C THR A 133 19.06 16.72 1.32
N VAL A 134 18.02 16.54 2.14
CA VAL A 134 16.75 15.93 1.73
C VAL A 134 16.00 16.89 0.79
N GLN A 135 15.67 16.44 -0.42
CA GLN A 135 14.97 17.26 -1.42
C GLN A 135 13.45 17.24 -1.29
N ARG A 136 12.90 16.17 -0.70
CA ARG A 136 11.45 15.95 -0.59
C ARG A 136 11.12 14.98 0.53
N VAL A 137 10.03 15.24 1.24
CA VAL A 137 9.44 14.34 2.22
C VAL A 137 8.15 13.77 1.68
N ILE A 138 7.97 12.45 1.81
CA ILE A 138 6.74 11.74 1.44
C ILE A 138 6.12 11.15 2.70
N VAL A 139 4.88 11.53 2.99
CA VAL A 139 4.09 10.95 4.08
C VAL A 139 3.14 9.92 3.47
N ALA A 140 3.49 8.64 3.56
CA ALA A 140 2.82 7.52 2.89
C ALA A 140 1.65 6.93 3.71
N GLY A 141 0.62 7.75 3.92
CA GLY A 141 -0.66 7.36 4.52
C GLY A 141 -0.63 7.05 6.02
N ASN A 142 -1.84 6.96 6.59
CA ASN A 142 -2.09 6.77 8.03
C ASN A 142 -1.46 7.87 8.87
N SER A 143 -1.72 9.11 8.47
CA SER A 143 -1.17 10.30 9.11
C SER A 143 -1.99 10.72 10.33
N PHE A 144 -3.27 10.39 10.34
CA PHE A 144 -4.17 10.74 11.44
C PHE A 144 -4.25 9.60 12.46
N GLN A 145 -4.34 9.98 13.73
CA GLN A 145 -4.70 9.05 14.79
C GLN A 145 -6.14 8.54 14.59
N GLU A 146 -6.41 7.30 15.00
CA GLU A 146 -7.78 6.82 15.13
C GLU A 146 -8.54 7.69 16.12
N ASN A 147 -9.60 8.33 15.63
CA ASN A 147 -10.39 9.23 16.44
C ASN A 147 -11.15 8.40 17.49
N GLN A 148 -10.76 8.49 18.76
CA GLN A 148 -11.51 7.88 19.84
C GLN A 148 -12.81 8.66 20.00
N GLU A 149 -13.95 8.00 19.73
CA GLU A 149 -15.25 8.60 20.02
C GLU A 149 -15.34 8.91 21.52
N VAL A 150 -15.24 10.19 21.87
CA VAL A 150 -15.51 10.63 23.24
C VAL A 150 -17.02 10.58 23.42
N ILE A 151 -17.48 9.51 24.08
CA ILE A 151 -18.89 9.33 24.43
C ILE A 151 -19.15 10.10 25.72
N GLU A 152 -19.62 11.34 25.59
CA GLU A 152 -20.15 12.07 26.74
C GLU A 152 -21.62 11.71 26.97
N LYS A 153 -22.01 11.63 28.25
CA LYS A 153 -23.43 11.55 28.63
C LYS A 153 -23.95 12.96 28.80
N ASN A 154 -24.91 13.35 27.97
CA ASN A 154 -25.67 14.58 28.19
C ASN A 154 -26.39 14.54 29.55
N ARG A 155 -26.85 15.70 30.03
CA ARG A 155 -27.63 15.84 31.29
C ARG A 155 -28.90 14.95 31.34
N PHE A 156 -29.32 14.39 30.22
CA PHE A 156 -30.46 13.47 30.07
C PHE A 156 -30.05 11.99 29.87
N GLY A 157 -28.76 11.65 30.01
CA GLY A 157 -28.25 10.28 29.87
C GLY A 157 -28.04 9.79 28.44
N SER A 158 -28.31 10.62 27.42
CA SER A 158 -28.04 10.30 26.02
C SER A 158 -26.54 10.41 25.71
N LYS A 159 -26.01 9.43 24.99
CA LYS A 159 -24.64 9.40 24.47
C LYS A 159 -24.53 10.37 23.29
N VAL A 160 -23.64 11.36 23.37
CA VAL A 160 -23.29 12.23 22.24
C VAL A 160 -21.84 11.97 21.88
N SER A 161 -21.59 11.69 20.59
CA SER A 161 -20.24 11.65 20.04
C SER A 161 -19.78 13.08 19.82
N ILE A 162 -18.69 13.47 20.49
CA ILE A 162 -18.03 14.74 20.24
C ILE A 162 -16.94 14.49 19.20
N TYR A 163 -16.96 15.29 18.13
CA TYR A 163 -15.90 15.29 17.13
C TYR A 163 -14.64 15.92 17.73
N ASN A 164 -13.57 15.13 17.86
CA ASN A 164 -12.25 15.65 18.23
C ASN A 164 -11.50 16.07 16.96
N ASN A 165 -11.15 17.36 16.87
CA ASN A 165 -10.38 17.94 15.78
C ASN A 165 -8.88 18.06 16.09
N GLN A 166 -8.45 17.69 17.30
CA GLN A 166 -7.08 17.82 17.75
C GLN A 166 -6.07 17.08 16.85
N PRO A 167 -6.27 15.81 16.44
CA PRO A 167 -5.30 15.11 15.58
C PRO A 167 -5.05 15.80 14.24
N LEU A 168 -6.02 16.57 13.75
CA LEU A 168 -5.89 17.35 12.53
C LEU A 168 -5.04 18.61 12.75
N LEU A 169 -5.20 19.28 13.89
CA LEU A 169 -4.39 20.45 14.25
C LEU A 169 -2.92 20.07 14.47
N GLU A 170 -2.68 18.98 15.20
CA GLU A 170 -1.33 18.47 15.48
C GLU A 170 -0.58 18.12 14.18
N LEU A 171 -1.25 17.43 13.25
CA LEU A 171 -0.68 17.13 11.94
C LEU A 171 -0.45 18.40 11.11
N ASP A 172 -1.38 19.36 11.11
CA ASP A 172 -1.25 20.63 10.38
C ASP A 172 -0.05 21.45 10.87
N ASP A 173 0.17 21.50 12.19
CA ASP A 173 1.32 22.20 12.78
C ASP A 173 2.64 21.49 12.46
N TRP A 174 2.69 20.15 12.53
CA TRP A 174 3.88 19.38 12.14
C TRP A 174 4.22 19.55 10.65
N LEU A 175 3.21 19.47 9.78
CA LEU A 175 3.38 19.70 8.34
C LEU A 175 3.83 21.13 8.06
N THR A 176 3.33 22.12 8.81
CA THR A 176 3.75 23.52 8.69
C THR A 176 5.24 23.67 8.99
N ALA A 177 5.73 23.03 10.07
CA ALA A 177 7.13 23.09 10.45
C ALA A 177 8.04 22.55 9.33
N VAL A 178 7.75 21.36 8.81
CA VAL A 178 8.58 20.70 7.78
C VAL A 178 8.42 21.38 6.41
N ALA A 179 7.18 21.68 5.99
CA ALA A 179 6.89 22.24 4.68
C ALA A 179 7.45 23.66 4.49
N SER A 180 7.77 24.36 5.59
CA SER A 180 8.42 25.68 5.52
C SER A 180 9.82 25.64 4.89
N LEU A 181 10.49 24.48 4.92
CA LEU A 181 11.86 24.31 4.43
C LEU A 181 11.97 23.27 3.30
N ILE A 182 11.19 22.19 3.34
CA ILE A 182 11.30 21.07 2.39
C ILE A 182 9.93 20.80 1.74
N PRO A 183 9.87 20.50 0.42
CA PRO A 183 8.66 19.99 -0.21
C PRO A 183 8.11 18.73 0.48
N VAL A 184 6.82 18.75 0.83
CA VAL A 184 6.11 17.64 1.48
C VAL A 184 4.93 17.18 0.63
N ASP A 185 4.92 15.90 0.28
CA ASP A 185 3.80 15.22 -0.37
C ASP A 185 3.08 14.32 0.64
N LEU A 186 1.79 14.61 0.90
CA LEU A 186 0.95 13.86 1.82
C LEU A 186 0.00 12.94 1.07
N MET A 187 0.18 11.63 1.26
CA MET A 187 -0.71 10.60 0.72
C MET A 187 -1.76 10.17 1.76
N PRO A 188 -2.99 9.83 1.32
CA PRO A 188 -4.00 9.21 2.16
C PRO A 188 -3.71 7.73 2.45
N GLY A 189 -4.06 7.26 3.65
CA GLY A 189 -4.09 5.85 4.05
C GLY A 189 -5.49 5.39 4.45
N THR A 190 -5.58 4.25 5.14
CA THR A 190 -6.88 3.71 5.57
C THR A 190 -7.47 4.43 6.76
N LYS A 191 -6.62 5.02 7.60
CA LYS A 191 -7.04 5.71 8.82
C LYS A 191 -7.32 7.19 8.61
N ASP A 192 -7.07 7.69 7.41
CA ASP A 192 -7.15 9.10 7.09
C ASP A 192 -8.59 9.50 6.66
N PRO A 193 -8.99 10.78 6.80
CA PRO A 193 -10.33 11.27 6.49
C PRO A 193 -10.58 11.37 4.97
N CYS A 194 -10.47 10.24 4.28
CA CYS A 194 -10.67 10.09 2.85
C CYS A 194 -11.48 8.81 2.55
N PRO A 195 -12.14 8.73 1.39
CA PRO A 195 -12.73 7.48 0.92
C PRO A 195 -11.71 6.34 0.92
N GLN A 196 -12.15 5.15 1.33
CA GLN A 196 -11.31 3.94 1.38
C GLN A 196 -11.20 3.22 0.04
N ILE A 197 -12.01 3.64 -0.94
CA ILE A 197 -12.04 3.05 -2.28
C ILE A 197 -10.79 3.51 -3.03
N LEU A 198 -10.07 2.57 -3.65
CA LEU A 198 -8.92 2.89 -4.50
C LEU A 198 -9.35 3.32 -5.91
N PRO A 199 -8.58 4.19 -6.59
CA PRO A 199 -7.52 5.02 -6.02
C PRO A 199 -8.09 6.07 -5.06
N GLN A 200 -7.50 6.18 -3.87
CA GLN A 200 -7.94 7.16 -2.88
C GLN A 200 -7.61 8.56 -3.37
N GLN A 201 -8.60 9.45 -3.29
CA GLN A 201 -8.44 10.86 -3.66
C GLN A 201 -7.64 11.61 -2.60
N PRO A 202 -6.94 12.70 -2.98
CA PRO A 202 -6.15 13.48 -2.05
C PRO A 202 -6.97 14.01 -0.89
N ILE A 203 -6.35 14.09 0.28
CA ILE A 203 -6.96 14.75 1.45
C ILE A 203 -7.23 16.22 1.08
N HIS A 204 -8.44 16.67 1.35
CA HIS A 204 -8.88 18.00 0.95
C HIS A 204 -8.07 19.08 1.67
N LYS A 205 -7.46 20.00 0.91
CA LYS A 205 -6.56 21.04 1.47
C LYS A 205 -7.20 21.93 2.54
N SER A 206 -8.52 22.08 2.57
CA SER A 206 -9.21 22.85 3.62
C SER A 206 -9.06 22.27 5.03
N MET A 207 -8.58 21.03 5.15
CA MET A 207 -8.25 20.43 6.43
C MET A 207 -6.97 21.03 7.03
N PHE A 208 -6.08 21.60 6.21
CA PHE A 208 -4.81 22.18 6.64
C PHE A 208 -4.90 23.71 6.51
N LYS A 209 -5.11 24.38 7.65
CA LYS A 209 -5.30 25.84 7.70
C LYS A 209 -3.98 26.57 7.92
N THR A 210 -3.08 25.97 8.71
CA THR A 210 -1.78 26.53 9.05
C THR A 210 -0.77 26.22 7.94
N CYS A 211 -0.76 24.99 7.42
CA CYS A 211 0.15 24.57 6.35
C CYS A 211 -0.31 25.08 4.99
N ASN A 212 -0.04 26.36 4.72
CA ASN A 212 -0.38 27.05 3.47
C ASN A 212 0.88 27.39 2.65
N TYR A 213 1.78 26.43 2.51
CA TYR A 213 2.98 26.58 1.69
C TYR A 213 2.79 25.98 0.30
N SER A 214 3.43 26.59 -0.71
CA SER A 214 3.47 26.02 -2.08
C SER A 214 4.26 24.71 -2.17
N SER A 215 5.13 24.46 -1.19
CA SER A 215 5.88 23.22 -0.99
C SER A 215 5.03 22.08 -0.44
N PHE A 216 3.80 22.33 0.02
CA PHE A 216 2.89 21.30 0.54
C PHE A 216 1.84 20.86 -0.49
N THR A 217 1.82 19.56 -0.78
CA THR A 217 0.90 18.95 -1.73
C THR A 217 0.22 17.73 -1.11
N THR A 218 -1.09 17.61 -1.31
CA THR A 218 -1.83 16.37 -1.02
C THR A 218 -1.96 15.57 -2.32
N THR A 219 -1.68 14.27 -2.27
CA THR A 219 -1.61 13.39 -3.45
C THR A 219 -2.57 12.21 -3.33
N THR A 220 -2.71 11.41 -4.38
CA THR A 220 -3.56 10.20 -4.40
C THR A 220 -2.86 9.01 -3.73
N ASN A 221 -3.61 7.93 -3.49
CA ASN A 221 -3.02 6.61 -3.23
C ASN A 221 -3.61 5.59 -4.23
N PRO A 222 -2.80 4.94 -5.07
CA PRO A 222 -1.33 5.08 -5.23
C PRO A 222 -0.87 6.46 -5.74
N TYR A 223 0.42 6.77 -5.57
CA TYR A 223 1.07 7.98 -6.06
C TYR A 223 2.26 7.61 -6.95
N SER A 224 2.21 8.02 -8.22
CA SER A 224 3.31 7.84 -9.17
C SER A 224 3.83 9.19 -9.62
N PHE A 225 5.15 9.39 -9.58
CA PHE A 225 5.79 10.62 -10.04
C PHE A 225 7.24 10.36 -10.45
N SER A 226 7.83 11.31 -11.17
CA SER A 226 9.24 11.26 -11.56
C SER A 226 10.01 12.39 -10.89
N LEU A 227 11.13 12.06 -10.26
CA LEU A 227 12.05 13.04 -9.66
C LEU A 227 13.44 12.81 -10.25
N ASN A 228 14.01 13.82 -10.91
CA ASN A 228 15.32 13.74 -11.57
C ASN A 228 15.44 12.54 -12.55
N GLN A 229 14.36 12.24 -13.28
CA GLN A 229 14.26 11.07 -14.20
C GLN A 229 14.29 9.71 -13.48
N THR A 230 14.06 9.70 -12.16
CA THR A 230 13.79 8.51 -11.38
C THR A 230 12.29 8.41 -11.14
N ASP A 231 11.65 7.44 -11.80
CA ASP A 231 10.25 7.11 -11.58
C ASP A 231 10.04 6.36 -10.26
N ILE A 232 9.13 6.87 -9.46
CA ILE A 232 8.84 6.43 -8.10
C ILE A 232 7.34 6.13 -8.01
N LEU A 233 7.03 4.92 -7.55
CA LEU A 233 5.68 4.50 -7.20
C LEU A 233 5.59 4.34 -5.69
N VAL A 234 4.64 5.00 -5.07
CA VAL A 234 4.37 4.91 -3.63
C VAL A 234 2.95 4.40 -3.39
N THR A 235 2.78 3.47 -2.47
CA THR A 235 1.46 3.06 -1.94
C THR A 235 1.42 3.19 -0.43
N SER A 236 0.23 3.36 0.13
CA SER A 236 0.03 3.37 1.58
C SER A 236 -0.02 1.95 2.19
N GLY A 237 0.37 0.90 1.46
CA GLY A 237 0.49 -0.48 1.97
C GLY A 237 -0.78 -1.34 1.96
N GLN A 238 -1.94 -0.76 1.63
CA GLN A 238 -3.24 -1.46 1.62
C GLN A 238 -3.28 -2.65 0.68
N ASN A 239 -2.69 -2.50 -0.50
CA ASN A 239 -2.61 -3.56 -1.51
C ASN A 239 -1.89 -4.80 -0.97
N ILE A 240 -0.73 -4.61 -0.32
CA ILE A 240 0.05 -5.71 0.25
C ILE A 240 -0.66 -6.31 1.48
N ALA A 241 -1.25 -5.47 2.34
CA ALA A 241 -1.98 -5.92 3.51
C ALA A 241 -3.22 -6.77 3.13
N ASP A 242 -3.97 -6.35 2.10
CA ASP A 242 -5.10 -7.11 1.58
C ASP A 242 -4.65 -8.47 1.01
N MET A 243 -3.64 -8.45 0.12
CA MET A 243 -3.09 -9.67 -0.49
C MET A 243 -2.57 -10.67 0.56
N ALA A 244 -2.02 -10.20 1.68
CA ALA A 244 -1.49 -11.04 2.75
C ALA A 244 -2.57 -11.93 3.41
N HIS A 245 -3.84 -11.54 3.37
CA HIS A 245 -4.92 -12.37 3.89
C HIS A 245 -5.18 -13.62 3.03
N PHE A 246 -4.71 -13.63 1.77
CA PHE A 246 -5.05 -14.65 0.77
C PHE A 246 -3.85 -15.52 0.37
N THR A 247 -2.71 -15.38 1.05
CA THR A 247 -1.48 -16.12 0.75
C THR A 247 -0.71 -16.45 2.04
N THR A 248 0.27 -17.35 1.90
CA THR A 248 1.28 -17.66 2.93
C THR A 248 2.61 -16.94 2.67
N LEU A 249 2.70 -16.17 1.59
CA LEU A 249 3.89 -15.42 1.21
C LEU A 249 4.19 -14.27 2.18
N SER A 250 5.47 -13.92 2.29
CA SER A 250 5.89 -12.73 3.03
C SER A 250 5.44 -11.44 2.32
N PRO A 251 5.23 -10.31 3.03
CA PRO A 251 4.91 -9.03 2.39
C PRO A 251 5.89 -8.63 1.27
N MET A 252 7.17 -8.94 1.44
CA MET A 252 8.21 -8.70 0.44
C MET A 252 7.99 -9.54 -0.83
N ASP A 253 7.61 -10.81 -0.67
CA ASP A 253 7.34 -11.67 -1.82
C ASP A 253 6.04 -11.29 -2.53
N ILE A 254 5.01 -10.85 -1.79
CA ILE A 254 3.80 -10.25 -2.36
C ILE A 254 4.16 -9.04 -3.23
N ALA A 255 4.99 -8.12 -2.71
CA ALA A 255 5.43 -6.95 -3.47
C ALA A 255 6.20 -7.32 -4.73
N LYS A 256 7.10 -8.32 -4.67
CA LYS A 256 7.76 -8.84 -5.88
C LYS A 256 6.74 -9.35 -6.89
N GLN A 257 5.70 -10.04 -6.45
CA GLN A 257 4.68 -10.55 -7.36
C GLN A 257 3.87 -9.43 -8.01
N THR A 258 3.55 -8.33 -7.30
CA THR A 258 2.89 -7.16 -7.91
C THR A 258 3.72 -6.51 -9.03
N LEU A 259 5.06 -6.45 -8.88
CA LEU A 259 5.93 -5.96 -9.94
C LEU A 259 6.07 -6.95 -11.09
N LYS A 260 6.25 -8.25 -10.81
CA LYS A 260 6.32 -9.29 -11.83
C LYS A 260 5.05 -9.35 -12.68
N SER A 261 3.88 -9.28 -12.06
CA SER A 261 2.60 -9.29 -12.76
C SER A 261 2.31 -7.99 -13.51
N GLY A 262 3.05 -6.91 -13.22
CA GLY A 262 2.75 -5.59 -13.75
C GLY A 262 1.46 -4.99 -13.21
N ILE A 263 0.96 -5.47 -12.07
CA ILE A 263 -0.29 -5.00 -11.47
C ILE A 263 -0.07 -4.75 -9.98
N VAL A 264 -0.20 -3.48 -9.57
CA VAL A 264 0.06 -3.01 -8.20
C VAL A 264 -0.94 -3.59 -7.20
N CYS A 265 -2.20 -3.79 -7.62
CA CYS A 265 -3.28 -4.27 -6.78
C CYS A 265 -4.19 -5.26 -7.55
N PRO A 266 -3.72 -6.49 -7.82
CA PRO A 266 -4.45 -7.45 -8.64
C PRO A 266 -5.75 -7.92 -7.99
N THR A 267 -5.82 -7.90 -6.65
CA THR A 267 -7.00 -8.32 -5.90
C THR A 267 -8.16 -7.32 -5.96
N SER A 268 -7.96 -6.17 -6.62
CA SER A 268 -8.99 -5.17 -6.87
C SER A 268 -9.76 -5.48 -8.16
N PRO A 269 -11.11 -5.40 -8.19
CA PRO A 269 -12.02 -4.93 -7.14
C PRO A 269 -12.57 -6.03 -6.21
N ASP A 270 -12.07 -7.26 -6.31
CA ASP A 270 -12.67 -8.46 -5.70
C ASP A 270 -12.62 -8.48 -4.16
N THR A 271 -11.51 -8.06 -3.56
CA THR A 271 -11.34 -8.01 -2.09
C THR A 271 -11.07 -6.60 -1.61
N LEU A 272 -10.17 -5.88 -2.29
CA LEU A 272 -9.95 -4.47 -2.07
C LEU A 272 -10.86 -3.67 -3.01
N TRP A 273 -11.67 -2.76 -2.45
CA TRP A 273 -12.62 -2.01 -3.26
C TRP A 273 -11.91 -0.96 -4.10
N SER A 274 -12.18 -0.96 -5.40
CA SER A 274 -11.76 0.11 -6.30
C SER A 274 -12.86 0.55 -7.25
N PHE A 275 -12.69 1.76 -7.76
CA PHE A 275 -13.33 2.16 -9.00
C PHE A 275 -12.70 1.40 -10.19
N PRO A 276 -13.48 1.13 -11.26
CA PRO A 276 -12.95 0.49 -12.46
C PRO A 276 -11.97 1.46 -13.15
N THR A 277 -10.68 1.16 -13.07
CA THR A 277 -9.61 1.99 -13.64
C THR A 277 -8.38 1.17 -13.95
N ASP A 278 -7.64 1.59 -14.97
CA ASP A 278 -6.37 0.96 -15.35
C ASP A 278 -5.17 1.48 -14.52
N LEU A 279 -5.39 2.34 -13.52
CA LEU A 279 -4.33 2.98 -12.72
C LEU A 279 -3.49 2.02 -11.88
N PHE A 280 -3.88 0.74 -11.77
CA PHE A 280 -3.09 -0.29 -11.09
C PHE A 280 -2.17 -1.07 -12.03
N CYS A 281 -2.37 -0.95 -13.35
CA CYS A 281 -1.53 -1.60 -14.35
C CYS A 281 -0.27 -0.77 -14.58
N LEU A 282 0.87 -1.43 -14.66
CA LEU A 282 2.16 -0.82 -14.91
C LEU A 282 2.52 -0.97 -16.38
N ASP A 283 2.63 0.15 -17.09
CA ASP A 283 3.20 0.17 -18.45
C ASP A 283 4.71 -0.05 -18.41
N GLN A 284 5.37 0.40 -17.33
CA GLN A 284 6.80 0.31 -17.09
C GLN A 284 7.05 0.05 -15.61
N LEU A 285 8.15 -0.61 -15.29
CA LEU A 285 8.55 -0.83 -13.90
C LEU A 285 9.14 0.47 -13.31
N PRO A 286 8.73 0.87 -12.10
CA PRO A 286 9.32 2.02 -11.42
C PRO A 286 10.76 1.70 -10.98
N HIS A 287 11.60 2.71 -10.85
CA HIS A 287 12.94 2.52 -10.26
C HIS A 287 12.83 2.24 -8.77
N LEU A 288 11.93 2.96 -8.09
CA LEU A 288 11.65 2.81 -6.67
C LEU A 288 10.17 2.47 -6.48
N TYR A 289 9.90 1.31 -5.89
CA TYR A 289 8.58 0.92 -5.43
C TYR A 289 8.53 0.94 -3.90
N ILE A 290 7.87 1.95 -3.36
CA ILE A 290 7.85 2.26 -1.93
C ILE A 290 6.47 1.91 -1.36
N ILE A 291 6.46 1.12 -0.30
CA ILE A 291 5.24 0.58 0.30
C ILE A 291 5.20 1.00 1.76
N GLY A 292 4.23 1.85 2.12
CA GLY A 292 4.03 2.34 3.48
C GLY A 292 3.40 1.32 4.43
N ASN A 293 3.36 1.68 5.71
CA ASN A 293 2.62 1.02 6.78
C ASN A 293 2.99 -0.45 6.99
N GLN A 294 4.27 -0.80 6.79
CA GLN A 294 4.78 -2.15 6.98
C GLN A 294 5.16 -2.41 8.44
N ALA A 295 5.28 -3.68 8.82
CA ALA A 295 5.62 -4.06 10.19
C ALA A 295 7.06 -3.72 10.58
N LYS A 296 7.98 -3.72 9.59
CA LYS A 296 9.40 -3.46 9.75
C LYS A 296 9.99 -2.96 8.43
N PHE A 297 11.15 -2.32 8.50
CA PHE A 297 11.91 -1.94 7.33
C PHE A 297 12.51 -3.17 6.62
N GLU A 298 12.30 -3.24 5.30
CA GLU A 298 12.94 -4.23 4.43
C GLU A 298 13.19 -3.64 3.03
N THR A 299 14.23 -4.09 2.34
CA THR A 299 14.50 -3.72 0.95
C THR A 299 14.85 -4.93 0.11
N CYS A 300 14.48 -4.91 -1.17
CA CYS A 300 14.84 -5.95 -2.11
C CYS A 300 14.96 -5.38 -3.53
N LYS A 301 15.95 -5.85 -4.29
CA LYS A 301 16.05 -5.55 -5.72
C LYS A 301 15.37 -6.63 -6.55
N LEU A 302 14.58 -6.22 -7.53
CA LEU A 302 13.97 -7.08 -8.54
C LEU A 302 14.33 -6.53 -9.92
N GLY A 303 15.32 -7.14 -10.58
CA GLY A 303 15.96 -6.51 -11.74
C GLY A 303 16.63 -5.20 -11.34
N ASP A 304 16.34 -4.12 -12.07
CA ASP A 304 16.85 -2.78 -11.75
C ASP A 304 15.89 -1.97 -10.84
N SER A 305 14.70 -2.50 -10.52
CA SER A 305 13.74 -1.89 -9.61
C SER A 305 14.07 -2.22 -8.16
N MET A 306 13.94 -1.24 -7.27
CA MET A 306 14.12 -1.40 -5.83
C MET A 306 12.78 -1.32 -5.10
N ILE A 307 12.45 -2.37 -4.34
CA ILE A 307 11.30 -2.44 -3.46
C ILE A 307 11.74 -2.00 -2.06
N ILE A 308 10.97 -1.10 -1.45
CA ILE A 308 11.26 -0.53 -0.12
C ILE A 308 10.00 -0.62 0.73
N MET A 309 10.09 -1.42 1.79
CA MET A 309 9.06 -1.54 2.82
C MET A 309 9.33 -0.50 3.91
N VAL A 310 8.46 0.49 4.01
CA VAL A 310 8.58 1.58 5.00
C VAL A 310 7.77 1.19 6.24
N PRO A 311 8.39 1.12 7.41
CA PRO A 311 7.69 0.73 8.62
C PRO A 311 6.70 1.79 9.08
N ASP A 312 5.73 1.34 9.87
CA ASP A 312 4.81 2.20 10.61
C ASP A 312 5.60 2.99 11.69
N PHE A 313 5.71 4.30 11.50
CA PHE A 313 6.46 5.20 12.37
C PHE A 313 5.86 5.23 13.78
N SER A 314 4.54 5.16 13.95
CA SER A 314 3.95 5.19 15.29
C SER A 314 4.44 4.04 16.18
N LYS A 315 4.83 2.91 15.56
CA LYS A 315 5.31 1.69 16.23
C LYS A 315 6.83 1.60 16.31
N THR A 316 7.52 1.97 15.24
CA THR A 316 8.97 1.75 15.09
C THR A 316 9.81 2.99 15.36
N LYS A 317 9.22 4.18 15.27
CA LYS A 317 9.93 5.47 15.33
C LYS A 317 11.02 5.59 14.26
N GLU A 318 10.89 4.87 13.15
CA GLU A 318 11.87 4.85 12.06
C GLU A 318 11.39 5.66 10.84
N VAL A 319 12.23 6.57 10.36
CA VAL A 319 12.09 7.20 9.03
C VAL A 319 13.07 6.55 8.05
N VAL A 320 12.66 6.42 6.79
CA VAL A 320 13.50 5.84 5.72
C VAL A 320 13.99 6.95 4.81
N LEU A 321 15.31 7.07 4.66
CA LEU A 321 15.95 7.92 3.67
C LEU A 321 16.34 7.10 2.46
N VAL A 322 15.96 7.57 1.28
CA VAL A 322 16.24 6.90 0.00
C VAL A 322 16.96 7.87 -0.92
N ASN A 323 18.14 7.49 -1.36
CA ASN A 323 18.86 8.19 -2.41
C ASN A 323 18.34 7.72 -3.77
N LEU A 324 18.22 8.62 -4.73
CA LEU A 324 17.77 8.28 -6.09
C LEU A 324 18.71 7.29 -6.82
N ASN A 325 19.96 7.15 -6.37
CA ASN A 325 20.88 6.12 -6.85
C ASN A 325 20.64 4.73 -6.22
N GLY A 326 19.62 4.57 -5.37
CA GLY A 326 19.25 3.31 -4.72
C GLY A 326 19.99 3.02 -3.41
N GLN A 327 20.63 4.00 -2.78
CA GLN A 327 21.10 3.85 -1.40
C GLN A 327 19.93 4.07 -0.43
N VAL A 328 19.85 3.29 0.63
CA VAL A 328 18.78 3.40 1.63
C VAL A 328 19.37 3.41 3.02
N LYS A 329 18.86 4.28 3.88
CA LYS A 329 19.23 4.39 5.29
C LYS A 329 17.96 4.52 6.13
N THR A 330 18.02 4.05 7.37
CA THR A 330 16.97 4.28 8.36
C THR A 330 17.51 5.13 9.49
N VAL A 331 16.65 5.98 10.05
CA VAL A 331 16.95 6.77 11.24
C VAL A 331 15.85 6.50 12.25
N CYS A 332 16.24 6.03 13.44
CA CYS A 332 15.32 5.71 14.53
C CYS A 332 15.34 6.84 15.57
N PHE A 333 14.16 7.22 16.06
CA PHE A 333 13.95 8.26 17.07
C PHE A 333 13.44 7.65 18.39
N ASP A 334 14.05 6.56 18.85
CA ASP A 334 13.76 5.98 20.15
C ASP A 334 14.16 6.95 21.28
N VAL A 335 13.20 7.27 22.14
CA VAL A 335 13.33 8.15 23.31
C VAL A 335 13.15 7.34 24.59
#